data_AF-A0A350DJM1-F1
#
_entry.id   AF-A0A350DJM1-F1
#
_cell.length_a   1.000
_cell.length_b   1.000
_cell.length_c   1.000
_cell.angle_alpha   90.00
_cell.angle_beta   90.00
_cell.angle_gamma   90.00
#
_symmetry.space_group_name_H-M   'P 1'
#
loop_
_entity.id
_entity.type
_entity.pdbx_description
1 polymer ?
#
loop_
_entity_poly.entity_id
_entity_poly.type
_entity_poly.pdbx_seq_one_letter_code
_entity_poly.pdbx_strand_id
1 'polypeptide(L)'
;NLIANALEPYRATESDVASVLETLDGQHKQLHQLINTVEQSQKSGNREVSVAQVHELGTLLYDHIRFEERELYPTVEKYLTEAELDAVYEASSDSIKRPDEGR
;
A
#
# COMPACT_ATOMS: atom_id res chain seq x y z
N ASN A 1 -1.30 -6.94 3.41
CA ASN A 1 -2.21 -5.85 3.02
C ASN A 1 -3.61 -6.46 2.92
N LEU A 2 -4.61 -5.95 3.64
CA LEU A 2 -5.96 -6.54 3.70
C LEU A 2 -6.72 -6.46 2.36
N ILE A 3 -6.58 -5.33 1.65
CA ILE A 3 -7.17 -5.14 0.32
C ILE A 3 -6.57 -6.12 -0.69
N ALA A 4 -5.23 -6.30 -0.65
CA ALA A 4 -4.56 -7.26 -1.53
C ALA A 4 -5.08 -8.69 -1.32
N ASN A 5 -5.29 -9.10 -0.06
CA ASN A 5 -5.85 -10.41 0.27
C ASN A 5 -7.30 -10.57 -0.23
N ALA A 6 -8.11 -9.51 -0.17
CA ALA A 6 -9.48 -9.53 -0.65
C ALA A 6 -9.57 -9.60 -2.19
N LEU A 7 -8.60 -9.03 -2.90
CA LEU A 7 -8.50 -9.10 -4.36
C LEU A 7 -7.86 -10.40 -4.88
N GLU A 8 -7.06 -11.11 -4.08
CA GLU A 8 -6.33 -12.32 -4.50
C GLU A 8 -7.21 -13.39 -5.20
N PRO A 9 -8.47 -13.65 -4.78
CA PRO A 9 -9.34 -14.62 -5.47
C PRO A 9 -9.59 -14.29 -6.96
N TYR A 10 -9.55 -13.01 -7.33
CA TYR A 10 -9.79 -12.54 -8.71
C TYR A 10 -8.52 -12.58 -9.58
N ARG A 11 -7.33 -12.73 -8.97
CA ARG A 11 -6.04 -12.65 -9.66
C ARG A 11 -5.88 -13.61 -10.84
N ALA A 12 -6.45 -14.81 -10.74
CA ALA A 12 -6.30 -15.84 -11.76
C ALA A 12 -7.17 -15.60 -12.99
N THR A 13 -8.29 -14.88 -12.84
CA THR A 13 -9.29 -14.67 -13.91
C THR A 13 -9.28 -13.25 -14.45
N GLU A 14 -8.85 -12.28 -13.64
CA GLU A 14 -8.89 -10.85 -13.95
C GLU A 14 -7.46 -10.30 -14.09
N SER A 15 -7.03 -10.04 -15.33
CA SER A 15 -5.65 -9.62 -15.61
C SER A 15 -5.30 -8.24 -15.05
N ASP A 16 -6.28 -7.35 -14.95
CA ASP A 16 -6.12 -6.04 -14.31
C ASP A 16 -5.88 -6.18 -12.79
N VAL A 17 -6.60 -7.07 -12.12
CA VAL A 17 -6.34 -7.41 -10.71
C VAL A 17 -4.91 -7.93 -10.52
N ALA A 18 -4.47 -8.86 -11.38
CA ALA A 18 -3.10 -9.37 -11.31
C ALA A 18 -2.04 -8.26 -11.46
N SER A 19 -2.23 -7.36 -12.42
CA SER A 19 -1.34 -6.22 -12.68
C SER A 19 -1.29 -5.25 -11.49
N VAL A 20 -2.43 -4.94 -10.90
CA VAL A 20 -2.52 -4.04 -9.74
C VAL A 20 -1.84 -4.65 -8.52
N LEU A 21 -2.06 -5.94 -8.24
CA LEU A 21 -1.43 -6.63 -7.12
C LEU A 21 0.10 -6.73 -7.27
N GLU A 22 0.60 -7.00 -8.47
CA GLU A 22 2.03 -7.02 -8.75
C GLU A 22 2.67 -5.63 -8.54
N THR A 23 2.01 -4.58 -9.05
CA THR A 23 2.49 -3.20 -8.90
C THR A 23 2.51 -2.78 -7.42
N LEU A 24 1.46 -3.10 -6.67
CA LEU A 24 1.34 -2.81 -5.24
C LEU A 24 2.48 -3.47 -4.43
N ASP A 25 2.73 -4.77 -4.67
CA ASP A 25 3.81 -5.51 -4.01
C ASP A 25 5.19 -4.94 -4.37
N GLY A 26 5.39 -4.56 -5.63
CA GLY A 26 6.62 -3.89 -6.10
C GLY A 26 6.89 -2.57 -5.37
N GLN A 27 5.90 -1.70 -5.30
CA GLN A 27 6.01 -0.40 -4.62
C GLN A 27 6.26 -0.57 -3.10
N HIS A 28 5.58 -1.50 -2.44
CA HIS A 28 5.80 -1.79 -1.01
C HIS A 28 7.20 -2.34 -0.74
N LYS A 29 7.72 -3.20 -1.62
CA LYS A 29 9.11 -3.67 -1.54
C LYS A 29 10.11 -2.53 -1.66
N GLN A 30 9.91 -1.60 -2.60
CA GLN A 30 10.79 -0.43 -2.77
C GLN A 30 10.80 0.46 -1.52
N LEU A 31 9.62 0.77 -0.97
CA LEU A 31 9.50 1.56 0.26
C LEU A 31 10.22 0.87 1.43
N HIS A 32 9.99 -0.43 1.65
CA HIS A 32 10.67 -1.18 2.70
C HIS A 32 12.19 -1.24 2.49
N GLN A 33 12.66 -1.40 1.25
CA GLN A 33 14.09 -1.41 0.94
C GLN A 33 14.75 -0.07 1.27
N LEU A 34 14.11 1.05 0.94
CA LEU A 34 14.61 2.38 1.29
C LEU A 34 14.70 2.57 2.80
N ILE A 35 13.62 2.24 3.53
CA ILE A 35 13.58 2.34 5.00
C ILE A 35 14.68 1.48 5.63
N ASN A 36 14.79 0.21 5.22
CA ASN A 36 15.81 -0.70 5.73
C ASN A 36 17.22 -0.19 5.46
N THR A 37 17.46 0.39 4.28
CA THR A 37 18.78 0.96 3.92
C THR A 37 19.13 2.16 4.80
N VAL A 38 18.17 3.04 5.07
CA VAL A 38 18.34 4.17 5.99
C VAL A 38 18.64 3.67 7.41
N GLU A 39 17.86 2.73 7.93
CA GLU A 39 18.05 2.18 9.27
C GLU A 39 19.41 1.48 9.43
N GLN A 40 19.84 0.71 8.42
CA GLN A 40 21.14 0.03 8.42
C GLN A 40 22.31 1.03 8.40
N SER A 41 22.17 2.11 7.64
CA SER A 41 23.16 3.20 7.59
C SER A 41 23.31 3.88 8.96
N GLN A 42 22.19 4.14 9.64
CA GLN A 42 22.16 4.69 10.99
C GLN A 42 22.80 3.78 12.03
N LYS A 43 22.55 2.47 11.95
CA LYS A 43 23.18 1.46 12.83
C LYS A 43 24.69 1.35 12.60
N SER A 44 25.16 1.59 11.37
CA SER A 44 26.57 1.49 10.98
C SER A 44 27.40 2.75 11.28
N GLY A 45 26.82 3.72 11.99
CA GLY A 45 27.51 4.94 12.42
C GLY A 45 27.30 6.16 11.51
N ASN A 46 26.59 6.01 10.38
CA ASN A 46 26.18 7.13 9.56
C ASN A 46 24.81 7.66 10.04
N ARG A 47 24.83 8.62 10.97
CA ARG A 47 23.62 9.06 11.69
C ARG A 47 22.71 10.00 10.92
N GLU A 48 23.20 10.57 9.81
CA GLU A 48 22.47 11.60 9.07
C GLU A 48 21.63 10.98 7.94
N VAL A 49 20.37 11.38 7.88
CA VAL A 49 19.50 11.13 6.73
C VAL A 49 19.85 12.16 5.66
N SER A 50 20.22 11.68 4.48
CA SER A 50 20.58 12.55 3.35
C SER A 50 19.35 13.15 2.68
N VAL A 51 19.53 14.32 2.06
CA VAL A 51 18.50 14.96 1.21
C VAL A 51 18.04 14.02 0.09
N ALA A 52 18.96 13.23 -0.48
CA ALA A 52 18.63 12.27 -1.53
C ALA A 52 17.67 11.19 -1.04
N GLN A 53 17.87 10.65 0.16
CA GLN A 53 16.97 9.65 0.77
C GLN A 53 15.58 10.24 1.05
N VAL A 54 15.50 11.50 1.52
CA VAL A 54 14.22 12.18 1.72
C VAL A 54 13.49 12.39 0.41
N HIS A 55 14.21 12.83 -0.63
CA HIS A 55 13.63 13.02 -1.96
C HIS A 55 13.12 11.70 -2.54
N GLU A 56 13.90 10.62 -2.44
CA GLU A 56 13.50 9.29 -2.91
C GLU A 56 12.24 8.78 -2.18
N LEU A 57 12.17 8.95 -0.85
CA LEU A 57 10.97 8.62 -0.09
C LEU A 57 9.76 9.42 -0.58
N GLY A 58 9.94 10.72 -0.79
CA GLY A 58 8.89 11.60 -1.31
C GLY A 58 8.38 11.16 -2.68
N THR A 59 9.27 10.78 -3.60
CA THR A 59 8.91 10.25 -4.92
C THR A 59 8.16 8.92 -4.79
N LEU A 60 8.67 7.96 -4.01
CA LEU A 60 8.02 6.66 -3.85
C LEU A 60 6.63 6.78 -3.24
N LEU A 61 6.45 7.63 -2.21
CA LEU A 61 5.14 7.86 -1.61
C LEU A 61 4.18 8.56 -2.56
N TYR A 62 4.66 9.54 -3.34
CA TYR A 62 3.85 10.23 -4.32
C TYR A 62 3.32 9.28 -5.41
N ASP A 63 4.21 8.46 -5.97
CA ASP A 63 3.87 7.49 -6.99
C ASP A 63 2.94 6.40 -6.43
N HIS A 64 3.19 5.95 -5.19
CA HIS A 64 2.37 4.96 -4.51
C HIS A 64 0.94 5.45 -4.28
N ILE A 65 0.77 6.63 -3.67
CA ILE A 65 -0.57 7.20 -3.40
C ILE A 65 -1.34 7.41 -4.70
N ARG A 66 -0.68 7.92 -5.76
CA ARG A 66 -1.35 8.10 -7.06
C ARG A 66 -1.75 6.79 -7.71
N PHE A 67 -0.93 5.76 -7.58
CA PHE A 67 -1.29 4.43 -8.05
C PHE A 67 -2.49 3.89 -7.27
N GLU A 68 -2.52 4.07 -5.95
CA GLU A 68 -3.66 3.63 -5.14
C GLU A 68 -4.96 4.33 -5.59
N GLU A 69 -4.92 5.65 -5.74
CA GLU A 69 -6.08 6.46 -6.14
C GLU A 69 -6.59 6.17 -7.55
N ARG A 70 -5.69 5.89 -8.49
CA ARG A 70 -6.03 5.79 -9.93
C ARG A 70 -6.27 4.37 -10.41
N GLU A 71 -5.64 3.40 -9.77
CA GLU A 71 -5.64 2.02 -10.23
C GLU A 71 -6.20 1.10 -9.14
N LEU A 72 -5.61 1.09 -7.93
CA LEU A 72 -6.02 0.15 -6.88
C LEU A 72 -7.46 0.34 -6.43
N TYR A 73 -7.85 1.55 -6.00
CA TYR A 73 -9.19 1.79 -5.48
C TYR A 73 -10.28 1.61 -6.55
N PRO A 74 -10.11 2.05 -7.81
CA PRO A 74 -11.04 1.70 -8.88
C PRO A 74 -11.15 0.18 -9.12
N THR A 75 -10.05 -0.57 -9.05
CA THR A 75 -10.10 -2.04 -9.13
C THR A 75 -10.84 -2.64 -7.93
N VAL A 76 -10.62 -2.12 -6.73
CA VAL A 76 -11.35 -2.53 -5.52
C VAL A 76 -12.85 -2.32 -5.67
N GLU A 77 -13.29 -1.13 -6.09
CA GLU A 77 -14.70 -0.81 -6.29
C GLU A 77 -15.35 -1.66 -7.39
N LYS A 78 -14.58 -2.03 -8.41
CA LYS A 78 -15.07 -2.86 -9.52
C LYS A 78 -15.31 -4.31 -9.12
N TYR A 79 -14.47 -4.88 -8.26
CA TYR A 79 -14.45 -6.31 -7.99
C TYR A 79 -14.94 -6.72 -6.60
N LEU A 80 -14.76 -5.87 -5.59
CA LEU A 80 -15.19 -6.20 -4.23
C LEU A 80 -16.63 -5.75 -3.99
N THR A 81 -17.40 -6.64 -3.39
CA THR A 81 -18.73 -6.36 -2.87
C THR A 81 -18.66 -5.54 -1.58
N GLU A 82 -19.75 -4.86 -1.24
CA GLU A 82 -19.87 -4.12 0.02
C GLU A 82 -19.59 -5.00 1.25
N ALA A 83 -20.04 -6.26 1.23
CA ALA A 83 -19.77 -7.22 2.30
C ALA A 83 -18.28 -7.57 2.44
N GLU A 84 -17.55 -7.66 1.32
CA GLU A 84 -16.10 -7.87 1.33
C GLU A 84 -15.35 -6.63 1.82
N LEU A 85 -15.80 -5.43 1.43
CA LEU A 85 -15.25 -4.16 1.92
C LEU A 85 -15.48 -3.99 3.42
N ASP A 86 -16.67 -4.32 3.91
CA ASP A 86 -16.99 -4.32 5.35
C ASP A 86 -16.12 -5.31 6.11
N ALA A 87 -15.88 -6.51 5.56
CA ALA A 87 -14.97 -7.47 6.19
C ALA A 87 -13.53 -6.95 6.27
N VAL A 88 -13.06 -6.24 5.24
CA VAL A 88 -11.75 -5.55 5.25
C VAL A 88 -11.71 -4.45 6.31
N TYR A 89 -12.77 -3.64 6.41
CA TYR A 89 -12.88 -2.59 7.43
C TYR A 89 -12.88 -3.19 8.84
N GLU A 90 -13.68 -4.22 9.11
CA GLU A 90 -13.74 -4.86 10.43
C GLU A 90 -12.43 -5.52 10.83
N ALA A 91 -11.67 -6.08 9.88
CA ALA A 91 -10.35 -6.64 10.10
C ALA A 91 -9.24 -5.58 10.27
N SER A 92 -9.50 -4.31 9.94
CA SER A 92 -8.53 -3.21 10.10
C SER A 92 -8.35 -2.85 11.57
N SER A 93 -7.19 -2.30 11.95
CA SER A 93 -6.94 -1.93 13.35
C SER A 93 -7.78 -0.73 13.77
N ASP A 94 -8.18 -0.70 15.04
CA ASP A 94 -9.01 0.37 15.62
C ASP A 94 -8.38 1.76 15.48
N SER A 95 -7.05 1.86 15.37
CA SER A 95 -6.33 3.11 15.13
C SER A 95 -6.64 3.77 13.78
N ILE A 96 -7.21 3.03 12.84
CA ILE A 96 -7.54 3.49 11.48
C ILE A 96 -9.05 3.63 11.31
N LYS A 97 -9.83 2.93 12.14
CA LYS A 97 -11.28 3.08 12.18
C LYS A 97 -11.63 4.45 12.74
N ARG A 98 -12.45 5.21 12.02
CA ARG A 98 -13.01 6.48 12.50
C ARG A 98 -14.40 6.21 13.06
N PRO A 99 -14.56 6.02 14.39
CA PRO A 99 -15.88 5.76 14.98
C PRO A 99 -16.85 6.94 14.85
N ASP A 100 -16.34 8.14 14.55
CA ASP A 100 -17.10 9.39 14.54
C ASP A 100 -17.57 9.82 13.15
N GLU A 101 -17.11 9.16 12.09
CA GLU A 101 -17.65 9.36 10.73
C GLU A 101 -18.83 8.39 10.56
N GLY A 102 -20.03 8.89 10.86
CA GLY A 102 -21.27 8.13 10.74
C GLY A 102 -21.40 7.48 9.36
N ARG A 103 -21.55 6.14 9.37
CA ARG A 103 -22.06 5.37 8.23
C ARG A 103 -23.51 5.78 7.94
#